data_AF-A0A7D7ZJC5-F1
#
_entry.id   AF-A0A7D7ZJC5-F1
#
_cell.length_a   1.000
_cell.length_b   1.000
_cell.length_c   1.000
_cell.angle_alpha   90.00
_cell.angle_beta   90.00
_cell.angle_gamma   90.00
#
_symmetry.space_group_name_H-M   'P 1'
#
loop_
_entity.id
_entity.type
_entity.pdbx_description
1 polymer ?
#
loop_
_entity_poly.entity_id
_entity_poly.type
_entity_poly.pdbx_seq_one_letter_code
_entity_poly.pdbx_strand_id
1 'polypeptide(L)'
;MSDLSVLRRDIKRAFSKARVFAVNKKVASASDVVEKLLSAGVKTVFFDRADEVEPQDAVFMAFEPEDVCVAREAAFFAAPASAPLEVKMGCAYVSGFDGESAVLEMADLIIAAKRS
;
A
#
# COMPACT_ATOMS: atom_id res chain seq x y z
N MET A 1 0.72 -18.75 -19.34
CA MET A 1 0.69 -17.27 -19.40
C MET A 1 -0.28 -16.80 -18.34
N SER A 2 0.23 -16.30 -17.21
CA SER A 2 -0.61 -15.78 -16.13
C SER A 2 -1.12 -14.41 -16.54
N ASP A 3 -2.43 -14.23 -16.46
CA ASP A 3 -3.16 -13.12 -17.04
C ASP A 3 -2.86 -11.80 -16.30
N LEU A 4 -1.83 -11.07 -16.77
CA LEU A 4 -1.43 -9.75 -16.27
C LEU A 4 -2.58 -8.72 -16.33
N SER A 5 -3.64 -8.98 -17.11
CA SER A 5 -4.82 -8.12 -17.16
C SER A 5 -5.76 -8.29 -15.96
N VAL A 6 -5.81 -9.50 -15.38
CA VAL A 6 -6.61 -9.81 -14.19
C VAL A 6 -5.96 -9.21 -12.94
N LEU A 7 -4.63 -9.33 -12.81
CA LEU A 7 -3.88 -8.72 -11.72
C LEU A 7 -4.13 -7.19 -11.67
N ARG A 8 -4.12 -6.53 -12.83
CA ARG A 8 -4.42 -5.10 -12.94
C ARG A 8 -5.86 -4.73 -12.54
N ARG A 9 -6.84 -5.61 -12.80
CA ARG A 9 -8.25 -5.34 -12.46
C ARG A 9 -8.50 -5.43 -10.96
N ASP A 10 -7.94 -6.43 -10.30
CA ASP A 10 -8.11 -6.61 -8.86
C ASP A 10 -7.35 -5.55 -8.06
N ILE A 11 -6.13 -5.18 -8.49
CA ILE A 11 -5.39 -4.03 -7.96
C ILE A 11 -6.21 -2.75 -8.11
N LYS A 12 -6.71 -2.46 -9.34
CA LYS A 12 -7.51 -1.25 -9.59
C LYS A 12 -8.78 -1.24 -8.72
N ARG A 13 -9.43 -2.39 -8.55
CA ARG A 13 -10.62 -2.52 -7.70
C ARG A 13 -10.29 -2.27 -6.23
N ALA A 14 -9.22 -2.88 -5.71
CA ALA A 14 -8.74 -2.66 -4.35
C ALA A 14 -8.43 -1.17 -4.11
N PHE A 15 -7.68 -0.53 -5.01
CA PHE A 15 -7.31 0.88 -4.89
C PHE A 15 -8.49 1.84 -5.04
N SER A 16 -9.43 1.56 -5.95
CA SER A 16 -10.64 2.36 -6.10
C SER A 16 -11.46 2.38 -4.81
N LYS A 17 -11.51 1.25 -4.10
CA LYS A 17 -12.24 1.08 -2.84
C LYS A 17 -11.44 1.44 -1.60
N ALA A 18 -10.10 1.54 -1.69
CA ALA A 18 -9.23 1.81 -0.57
C ALA A 18 -9.70 3.05 0.21
N ARG A 19 -10.02 2.87 1.49
CA ARG A 19 -10.39 3.98 2.38
C ARG A 19 -9.27 4.29 3.36
N VAL A 20 -8.37 3.34 3.55
CA VAL A 20 -7.22 3.48 4.43
C VAL A 20 -5.94 3.18 3.66
N PHE A 21 -4.92 3.99 3.92
CA PHE A 21 -3.55 3.68 3.53
C PHE A 21 -2.73 3.55 4.81
N ALA A 22 -2.01 2.45 4.97
CA ALA A 22 -1.27 2.17 6.19
C ALA A 22 0.15 1.68 5.87
N VAL A 23 1.11 2.21 6.62
CA VAL A 23 2.52 1.83 6.52
C VAL A 23 3.10 1.78 7.92
N ASN A 24 3.76 0.68 8.27
CA ASN A 24 4.43 0.53 9.56
C ASN A 24 5.88 1.05 9.50
N LYS A 25 6.04 2.28 9.02
CA LYS A 25 7.35 2.92 8.86
C LYS A 25 7.22 4.43 8.94
N LYS A 26 8.19 5.07 9.56
CA LYS A 26 8.32 6.52 9.56
C LYS A 26 8.67 7.04 8.17
N VAL A 27 7.87 7.97 7.66
CA VAL A 27 8.07 8.64 6.36
C VAL A 27 8.36 10.11 6.60
N ALA A 28 9.43 10.63 6.00
CA ALA A 28 9.87 12.02 6.22
C ALA A 28 8.86 13.03 5.68
N SER A 29 8.33 12.81 4.47
CA SER A 29 7.32 13.66 3.83
C SER A 29 5.90 13.08 4.01
N ALA A 30 5.61 12.57 5.21
CA ALA A 30 4.30 12.02 5.55
C ALA A 30 3.16 13.00 5.25
N SER A 31 3.36 14.31 5.51
CA SER A 31 2.37 15.36 5.27
C SER A 31 1.95 15.45 3.80
N ASP A 32 2.91 15.49 2.88
CA ASP A 32 2.63 15.58 1.43
C ASP A 32 1.89 14.34 0.91
N VAL A 33 2.27 13.16 1.42
CA VAL A 33 1.60 11.89 1.10
C VAL A 33 0.16 11.90 1.62
N VAL A 34 -0.04 12.37 2.85
CA VAL A 34 -1.36 12.47 3.50
C VAL A 34 -2.27 13.40 2.71
N GLU A 35 -1.84 14.61 2.39
CA GLU A 35 -2.64 15.58 1.64
C GLU A 35 -3.06 15.03 0.27
N LYS A 36 -2.13 14.41 -0.46
CA LYS A 36 -2.42 13.79 -1.76
C LYS A 36 -3.46 12.67 -1.66
N LEU A 37 -3.29 11.76 -0.70
CA LEU A 37 -4.21 10.64 -0.49
C LEU A 37 -5.60 11.09 -0.02
N LEU A 38 -5.65 12.05 0.90
CA LEU A 38 -6.90 12.67 1.38
C LEU A 38 -7.64 13.34 0.22
N SER A 39 -6.95 14.10 -0.64
CA SER A 39 -7.54 14.75 -1.81
C SER A 39 -8.10 13.76 -2.83
N ALA A 40 -7.57 12.53 -2.86
CA ALA A 40 -8.06 11.44 -3.71
C ALA A 40 -9.21 10.64 -3.07
N GLY A 41 -9.59 10.94 -1.83
CA GLY A 41 -10.71 10.26 -1.14
C GLY A 41 -10.30 9.03 -0.33
N VAL A 42 -9.01 8.84 -0.05
CA VAL A 42 -8.57 7.99 1.06
C VAL A 42 -8.91 8.75 2.35
N LYS A 43 -9.64 8.13 3.28
CA LYS A 43 -10.16 8.83 4.47
C LYS A 43 -9.15 8.88 5.60
N THR A 44 -8.28 7.88 5.67
CA THR A 44 -7.35 7.72 6.78
C THR A 44 -6.01 7.25 6.28
N VAL A 45 -4.94 7.85 6.79
CA VAL A 45 -3.56 7.55 6.42
C VAL A 45 -2.78 7.33 7.71
N PHE A 46 -2.18 6.15 7.86
CA PHE A 46 -1.41 5.77 9.04
C PHE A 46 0.05 5.55 8.68
N PHE A 47 0.93 6.14 9.46
CA PHE A 47 2.35 5.85 9.50
C PHE A 47 2.71 5.38 10.90
N ASP A 48 3.52 4.32 11.01
CA ASP A 48 4.11 3.85 12.26
C ASP A 48 3.08 3.34 13.31
N ARG A 49 1.83 3.12 12.89
CA ARG A 49 0.69 2.65 13.71
C ARG A 49 -0.32 1.85 12.89
N ALA A 50 0.19 1.01 12.01
CA ALA A 50 -0.64 0.29 11.06
C ALA A 50 -1.45 -0.86 11.71
N ASP A 51 -1.10 -1.20 12.96
CA ASP A 51 -1.79 -2.11 13.86
C ASP A 51 -3.13 -1.59 14.41
N GLU A 52 -3.37 -0.28 14.37
CA GLU A 52 -4.63 0.34 14.83
C GLU A 52 -5.75 0.32 13.76
N VAL A 53 -5.52 -0.31 12.61
CA VAL A 53 -6.37 -0.21 11.43
C VAL A 53 -7.16 -1.49 11.21
N GLU A 54 -8.46 -1.38 10.89
CA GLU A 54 -9.23 -2.49 10.32
C GLU A 54 -8.67 -2.84 8.92
N PRO A 55 -7.94 -3.96 8.77
CA PRO A 55 -7.08 -4.17 7.61
C PRO A 55 -7.88 -4.38 6.32
N GLN A 56 -9.12 -4.87 6.43
CA GLN A 56 -9.96 -5.31 5.31
C GLN A 56 -10.28 -4.24 4.24
N ASP A 57 -10.14 -2.95 4.58
CA ASP A 57 -10.33 -1.80 3.67
C ASP A 57 -9.03 -1.02 3.38
N ALA A 58 -7.89 -1.54 3.85
CA ALA A 58 -6.59 -0.88 3.80
C ALA A 58 -5.73 -1.36 2.62
N VAL A 59 -5.02 -0.41 2.03
CA VAL A 59 -3.80 -0.69 1.26
C VAL A 59 -2.63 -0.60 2.21
N PHE A 60 -1.94 -1.71 2.40
CA PHE A 60 -0.85 -1.85 3.35
C PHE A 60 0.50 -2.03 2.63
N MET A 61 1.50 -1.29 3.06
CA MET A 61 2.88 -1.49 2.60
C MET A 61 3.75 -2.04 3.73
N ALA A 62 4.19 -3.29 3.58
CA ALA A 62 5.02 -3.98 4.57
C ALA A 62 6.49 -3.80 4.24
N PHE A 63 7.30 -3.50 5.24
CA PHE A 63 8.73 -3.32 5.11
C PHE A 63 9.49 -4.47 5.78
N GLU A 64 8.95 -4.99 6.88
CA GLU A 64 9.60 -6.00 7.72
C GLU A 64 8.77 -7.30 7.78
N PRO A 65 9.37 -8.44 8.17
CA PRO A 65 8.65 -9.72 8.21
C PRO A 65 7.47 -9.71 9.19
N GLU A 66 7.57 -8.97 10.29
CA GLU A 66 6.53 -8.82 11.31
C GLU A 66 5.25 -8.16 10.77
N ASP A 67 5.38 -7.31 9.76
CA ASP A 67 4.25 -6.64 9.10
C ASP A 67 3.37 -7.61 8.29
N VAL A 68 3.89 -8.78 7.92
CA VAL A 68 3.22 -9.71 6.99
C VAL A 68 1.90 -10.23 7.54
N CYS A 69 1.81 -10.46 8.85
CA CYS A 69 0.57 -10.94 9.48
C CYS A 69 -0.58 -9.95 9.27
N VAL A 70 -0.33 -8.66 9.53
CA VAL A 70 -1.32 -7.58 9.35
C VAL A 70 -1.59 -7.34 7.87
N ALA A 71 -0.54 -7.33 7.05
CA ALA A 71 -0.64 -7.05 5.63
C ALA A 71 -1.45 -8.12 4.87
N ARG A 72 -1.47 -9.38 5.32
CA ARG A 72 -2.27 -10.45 4.72
C ARG A 72 -3.78 -10.28 4.90
N GLU A 73 -4.18 -9.60 5.96
CA GLU A 73 -5.59 -9.26 6.20
C GLU A 73 -6.01 -8.00 5.43
N ALA A 74 -5.05 -7.31 4.80
CA ALA A 74 -5.31 -6.09 4.07
C ALA A 74 -6.06 -6.33 2.75
N ALA A 75 -6.84 -5.34 2.31
CA ALA A 75 -7.43 -5.36 0.96
C ALA A 75 -6.35 -5.46 -0.13
N PHE A 76 -5.18 -4.87 0.15
CA PHE A 76 -4.03 -4.93 -0.71
C PHE A 76 -2.72 -4.90 0.07
N PHE A 77 -1.79 -5.76 -0.31
CA PHE A 77 -0.48 -5.88 0.29
C PHE A 77 0.62 -5.58 -0.74
N ALA A 78 1.42 -4.55 -0.48
CA ALA A 78 2.61 -4.21 -1.25
C ALA A 78 3.91 -4.23 -0.41
N ALA A 79 5.05 -4.30 -1.08
CA ALA A 79 6.38 -4.25 -0.46
C ALA A 79 7.36 -3.37 -1.28
N PRO A 80 8.36 -2.71 -0.65
CA PRO A 80 9.48 -2.06 -1.35
C PRO A 80 10.48 -3.08 -1.94
N ALA A 81 11.39 -2.63 -2.80
CA ALA A 81 12.41 -3.49 -3.42
C ALA A 81 13.35 -4.15 -2.40
N SER A 82 13.73 -3.40 -1.36
CA SER A 82 14.62 -3.75 -0.25
C SER A 82 13.97 -4.62 0.81
N ALA A 83 12.66 -4.85 0.76
CA ALA A 83 12.00 -5.70 1.74
C ALA A 83 12.61 -7.12 1.73
N PRO A 84 12.61 -7.81 2.89
CA PRO A 84 13.02 -9.20 2.99
C PRO A 84 12.27 -10.10 2.01
N LEU A 85 12.90 -11.20 1.59
CA LEU A 85 12.31 -12.13 0.62
C LEU A 85 10.93 -12.64 1.07
N GLU A 86 10.76 -12.93 2.37
CA GLU A 86 9.50 -13.39 2.94
C GLU A 86 8.35 -12.38 2.72
N VAL A 87 8.64 -11.09 2.91
CA VAL A 87 7.68 -10.01 2.67
C VAL A 87 7.32 -9.94 1.19
N LYS A 88 8.33 -9.97 0.31
CA LYS A 88 8.14 -9.92 -1.16
C LYS A 88 7.39 -11.13 -1.71
N MET A 89 7.56 -12.30 -1.11
CA MET A 89 6.83 -13.50 -1.51
C MET A 89 5.36 -13.49 -1.07
N GLY A 90 5.05 -12.75 0.00
CA GLY A 90 3.68 -12.65 0.52
C GLY A 90 2.84 -11.56 -0.15
N CYS A 91 3.46 -10.61 -0.85
CA CYS A 91 2.76 -9.42 -1.35
C CYS A 91 2.16 -9.59 -2.75
N ALA A 92 1.13 -8.79 -3.04
CA ALA A 92 0.52 -8.70 -4.36
C ALA A 92 1.31 -7.79 -5.31
N TYR A 93 2.17 -6.92 -4.77
CA TYR A 93 2.97 -5.98 -5.53
C TYR A 93 4.32 -5.69 -4.85
N VAL A 94 5.39 -5.70 -5.65
CA VAL A 94 6.72 -5.26 -5.22
C VAL A 94 7.06 -3.99 -6.00
N SER A 95 7.27 -2.89 -5.27
CA SER A 95 7.77 -1.64 -5.81
C SER A 95 9.18 -1.80 -6.36
N GLY A 96 9.50 -1.09 -7.45
CA GLY A 96 10.88 -0.94 -7.93
C GLY A 96 11.71 0.04 -7.09
N PHE A 97 11.09 0.71 -6.11
CA PHE A 97 11.70 1.73 -5.27
C PHE A 97 11.81 1.28 -3.81
N ASP A 98 12.52 2.09 -3.04
CA ASP A 98 12.78 1.86 -1.62
C ASP A 98 12.37 3.02 -0.73
N GLY A 99 12.22 2.71 0.56
CA GLY A 99 11.92 3.69 1.59
C GLY A 99 10.72 4.57 1.24
N GLU A 100 10.93 5.88 1.25
CA GLU A 100 9.91 6.88 0.96
C GLU A 100 9.45 6.89 -0.50
N SER A 101 10.34 6.64 -1.46
CA SER A 101 9.98 6.60 -2.87
C SER A 101 9.00 5.47 -3.18
N ALA A 102 9.10 4.34 -2.46
CA ALA A 102 8.19 3.23 -2.58
C ALA A 102 6.78 3.59 -2.04
N VAL A 103 6.72 4.34 -0.95
CA VAL A 103 5.46 4.87 -0.39
C VAL A 103 4.81 5.86 -1.34
N LEU A 104 5.59 6.77 -1.93
CA LEU A 104 5.11 7.75 -2.90
C LEU A 104 4.56 7.08 -4.16
N GLU A 105 5.26 6.07 -4.71
CA GLU A 105 4.76 5.29 -5.84
C GLU A 105 3.41 4.66 -5.50
N MET A 106 3.28 4.04 -4.32
CA MET A 106 2.04 3.42 -3.89
C MET A 106 0.90 4.44 -3.78
N ALA A 107 1.17 5.61 -3.23
CA ALA A 107 0.20 6.68 -3.14
C ALA A 107 -0.26 7.15 -4.54
N ASP A 108 0.67 7.36 -5.46
CA ASP A 108 0.36 7.77 -6.84
C ASP A 108 -0.48 6.70 -7.57
N LEU A 109 -0.20 5.42 -7.37
CA LEU A 109 -1.00 4.33 -7.94
C LEU A 109 -2.44 4.32 -7.39
N ILE A 110 -2.63 4.54 -6.09
CA ILE A 110 -3.97 4.64 -5.48
C ILE A 110 -4.73 5.83 -6.07
N ILE A 111 -4.08 6.99 -6.16
CA ILE A 111 -4.66 8.22 -6.70
C ILE A 111 -5.08 8.02 -8.16
N ALA A 112 -4.20 7.43 -8.97
CA ALA A 112 -4.48 7.14 -10.37
C ALA A 112 -5.70 6.22 -10.53
N ALA A 113 -5.78 5.17 -9.70
CA ALA A 113 -6.91 4.23 -9.73
C ALA A 113 -8.25 4.89 -9.37
N LYS A 114 -8.27 5.82 -8.40
CA LYS A 114 -9.48 6.54 -7.98
C LYS A 114 -9.98 7.58 -8.99
N ARG A 115 -9.12 8.05 -9.89
CA ARG A 115 -9.47 9.02 -10.95
C ARG A 115 -9.96 8.37 -12.25
N SER A 116 -9.97 7.03 -12.31
CA SER A 116 -10.17 6.23 -13.54
C SER A 116 -11.32 5.25 -13.43
#